data_AF-M1ELU1-F1
#
_entry.id   AF-M1ELU1-F1
#
_cell.length_a   1.000
_cell.length_b   1.000
_cell.length_c   1.000
_cell.angle_alpha   90.00
_cell.angle_beta   90.00
_cell.angle_gamma   90.00
#
_symmetry.space_group_name_H-M   'P 1'
#
loop_
_entity.id
_entity.type
_entity.pdbx_description
1 polymer ?
#
loop_
_entity_poly.entity_id
_entity_poly.type
_entity_poly.pdbx_seq_one_letter_code
_entity_poly.pdbx_strand_id
1 'polypeptide(L)'
;HWLAREYVWFLIPYMVYDSYAMYLCEWYRTRDQNRGHSLATFRNFLCKNRLMITHHAVILFVLVPVAQRLRGDLGDFFVGCIFMAELSTPFVSLGRVLIQLKQQHTLLYKVNGILTLTTFLSCRILLFPFMYWSYGQQQGLSLLQVPSRIPFYCNVANGFLIAPQIYWFSLLCKKATRLFDSLPAKKDG
;
A
#
# COMPACT_ATOMS: atom_id res chain seq x y z
N HIS A 1 7.85 -18.23 12.25
CA HIS A 1 7.12 -17.55 13.36
C HIS A 1 5.60 -17.70 13.23
N TRP A 2 4.88 -18.01 14.32
CA TRP A 2 3.42 -18.27 14.31
C TRP A 2 2.59 -17.07 13.85
N LEU A 3 3.00 -15.85 14.20
CA LEU A 3 2.27 -14.63 13.83
C LEU A 3 2.17 -14.46 12.30
N ALA A 4 3.26 -14.72 11.57
CA ALA A 4 3.27 -14.64 10.11
C ALA A 4 2.36 -15.70 9.47
N ARG A 5 2.26 -16.89 10.09
CA ARG A 5 1.37 -17.96 9.64
C ARG A 5 -0.10 -17.56 9.73
N GLU A 6 -0.53 -17.11 10.90
CA GLU A 6 -1.94 -16.77 11.14
C GLU A 6 -2.34 -15.53 10.34
N TYR A 7 -1.43 -14.57 10.20
CA TYR A 7 -1.69 -13.36 9.44
C TYR A 7 -1.92 -13.63 7.94
N VAL A 8 -1.21 -14.58 7.31
CA VAL A 8 -1.48 -14.92 5.89
C VAL A 8 -2.90 -15.48 5.71
N TRP A 9 -3.37 -16.30 6.65
CA TRP A 9 -4.73 -16.85 6.59
C TRP A 9 -5.81 -15.78 6.80
N PHE A 10 -5.52 -14.76 7.60
CA PHE A 10 -6.36 -13.56 7.71
C PHE A 10 -6.29 -12.66 6.47
N LEU A 11 -5.12 -12.59 5.82
CA LEU A 11 -4.87 -11.70 4.68
C LEU A 11 -5.74 -12.05 3.46
N ILE A 12 -5.99 -13.34 3.22
CA ILE A 12 -6.81 -13.81 2.09
C ILE A 12 -8.26 -13.26 2.17
N PRO A 13 -9.06 -13.56 3.22
CA PRO A 13 -10.41 -13.04 3.32
C PRO A 13 -10.45 -11.52 3.42
N TYR A 14 -9.44 -10.88 4.04
CA TYR A 14 -9.31 -9.42 4.07
C TYR A 14 -9.17 -8.82 2.66
N MET A 15 -8.26 -9.33 1.83
CA MET A 15 -8.03 -8.82 0.47
C MET A 15 -9.23 -9.08 -0.45
N VAL A 16 -9.94 -10.20 -0.27
CA VAL A 16 -11.18 -10.49 -0.99
C VAL A 16 -12.29 -9.50 -0.58
N TYR A 17 -12.45 -9.28 0.72
CA TYR A 17 -13.42 -8.33 1.26
C TYR A 17 -13.16 -6.90 0.76
N ASP A 18 -11.91 -6.42 0.81
CA ASP A 18 -11.59 -5.06 0.38
C ASP A 18 -11.85 -4.87 -1.12
N SER A 19 -11.48 -5.86 -1.94
CA SER A 19 -11.78 -5.85 -3.38
C SER A 19 -13.29 -5.79 -3.66
N TYR A 20 -14.09 -6.52 -2.86
CA TYR A 20 -15.55 -6.49 -2.95
C TYR A 20 -16.13 -5.13 -2.50
N ALA A 21 -15.62 -4.57 -1.40
CA ALA A 21 -16.03 -3.27 -0.90
C ALA A 21 -15.73 -2.13 -1.90
N MET A 22 -14.57 -2.21 -2.58
CA MET A 22 -14.23 -1.32 -3.69
C MET A 22 -15.24 -1.40 -4.83
N TYR A 23 -15.63 -2.61 -5.23
CA TYR A 23 -16.65 -2.81 -6.27
C TYR A 23 -18.01 -2.25 -5.84
N LEU A 24 -18.42 -2.51 -4.60
CA LEU A 24 -19.68 -2.05 -4.05
C LEU A 24 -19.74 -0.50 -3.99
N CYS A 25 -18.66 0.15 -3.58
CA CYS A 25 -18.54 1.62 -3.58
C CYS A 25 -18.74 2.19 -4.99
N GLU A 26 -18.11 1.60 -6.01
CA GLU A 26 -18.27 2.06 -7.40
C GLU A 26 -19.67 1.79 -7.94
N TRP A 27 -20.25 0.64 -7.60
CA TRP A 27 -21.62 0.28 -7.95
C TRP A 27 -22.59 1.31 -7.40
N TYR A 28 -22.56 1.61 -6.09
CA TYR A 28 -23.45 2.63 -5.51
C TYR A 28 -23.24 4.02 -6.11
N ARG A 29 -21.98 4.41 -6.38
CA ARG A 29 -21.66 5.70 -6.99
C ARG A 29 -22.22 5.86 -8.41
N THR A 30 -22.34 4.77 -9.15
CA THR A 30 -22.81 4.75 -10.55
C THR A 30 -24.28 4.33 -10.69
N ARG A 31 -24.88 3.75 -9.64
CA ARG A 31 -26.27 3.29 -9.60
C ARG A 31 -27.28 4.41 -9.84
N ASP A 32 -26.97 5.63 -9.39
CA ASP A 32 -27.81 6.81 -9.63
C ASP A 32 -27.70 7.35 -11.07
N GLN A 33 -26.61 7.03 -11.79
CA GLN A 33 -26.35 7.57 -13.13
C GLN A 33 -26.70 6.60 -14.28
N ASN A 34 -26.61 5.28 -14.06
CA ASN A 34 -26.80 4.28 -15.12
C ASN A 34 -27.75 3.17 -14.68
N ARG A 35 -29.03 3.28 -15.04
CA ARG A 35 -30.08 2.29 -14.75
C ARG A 35 -30.01 0.97 -15.56
N GLY A 36 -28.97 0.72 -16.37
CA GLY A 36 -29.11 -0.26 -17.47
C GLY A 36 -28.04 -1.33 -17.72
N HIS A 37 -26.77 -1.22 -17.30
CA HIS A 37 -25.74 -2.18 -17.77
C HIS A 37 -24.71 -2.55 -16.70
N SER A 38 -24.99 -3.65 -15.97
CA SER A 38 -24.09 -4.25 -14.96
C SER A 38 -22.66 -4.50 -15.49
N LEU A 39 -22.55 -4.99 -16.73
CA LEU A 39 -21.27 -5.33 -17.37
C LEU A 39 -20.43 -4.09 -17.73
N ALA A 40 -21.08 -3.00 -18.11
CA ALA A 40 -20.41 -1.73 -18.40
C ALA A 40 -19.90 -1.07 -17.11
N THR A 41 -20.68 -1.16 -16.02
CA THR A 41 -20.26 -0.71 -14.68
C THR A 41 -19.05 -1.48 -14.18
N PHE A 42 -19.03 -2.81 -14.35
CA PHE A 42 -17.89 -3.64 -13.97
C PHE A 42 -16.64 -3.32 -14.80
N ARG A 43 -16.77 -3.14 -16.12
CA ARG A 43 -15.64 -2.73 -16.97
C ARG A 43 -15.09 -1.35 -16.59
N ASN A 44 -15.97 -0.39 -16.32
CA ASN A 44 -15.57 0.94 -15.86
C ASN A 44 -14.88 0.89 -14.49
N PHE A 45 -15.36 0.06 -13.57
CA PHE A 45 -14.71 -0.19 -12.29
C PHE A 45 -13.27 -0.70 -12.47
N LEU A 46 -13.08 -1.73 -13.30
CA LEU A 46 -11.76 -2.30 -13.60
C LEU A 46 -10.83 -1.27 -14.23
N CYS A 47 -11.30 -0.49 -15.21
CA CYS A 47 -10.48 0.52 -15.86
C CYS A 47 -10.11 1.66 -14.91
N LYS A 48 -11.06 2.16 -14.11
CA LYS A 48 -10.87 3.31 -13.23
C LYS A 48 -10.00 2.98 -12.01
N ASN A 49 -10.14 1.77 -11.47
CA ASN A 49 -9.40 1.32 -10.28
C ASN A 49 -8.32 0.29 -10.63
N ARG A 50 -7.88 0.22 -11.90
CA ARG A 50 -6.94 -0.79 -12.42
C ARG A 50 -5.75 -1.01 -11.50
N LEU A 51 -5.14 0.08 -11.05
CA LEU A 51 -3.91 0.01 -10.27
C LEU A 51 -4.12 -0.61 -8.87
N MET A 52 -5.23 -0.30 -8.19
CA MET A 52 -5.57 -0.92 -6.90
C MET A 52 -6.01 -2.38 -7.08
N ILE A 53 -6.81 -2.68 -8.11
CA ILE A 53 -7.28 -4.04 -8.36
C ILE A 53 -6.10 -4.96 -8.75
N THR A 54 -5.20 -4.48 -9.61
CA THR A 54 -3.96 -5.21 -9.94
C THR A 54 -3.10 -5.42 -8.70
N HIS A 55 -2.99 -4.44 -7.81
CA HIS A 55 -2.27 -4.62 -6.55
C HIS A 55 -2.87 -5.75 -5.69
N HIS A 56 -4.20 -5.76 -5.50
CA HIS A 56 -4.89 -6.79 -4.72
C HIS A 56 -4.78 -8.17 -5.36
N ALA A 57 -4.88 -8.25 -6.69
CA ALA A 57 -4.69 -9.49 -7.43
C ALA A 57 -3.25 -10.02 -7.28
N VAL A 58 -2.24 -9.16 -7.38
CA VAL A 58 -0.84 -9.56 -7.15
C VAL A 58 -0.63 -10.02 -5.70
N ILE A 59 -1.25 -9.37 -4.72
CA ILE A 59 -1.16 -9.83 -3.33
C ILE A 59 -1.74 -11.24 -3.18
N LEU A 60 -2.97 -11.44 -3.67
CA LEU A 60 -3.71 -12.69 -3.51
C LEU A 60 -3.09 -13.85 -4.30
N PHE A 61 -2.72 -13.63 -5.56
CA PHE A 61 -2.31 -14.70 -6.47
C PHE A 61 -0.80 -14.89 -6.57
N VAL A 62 0.00 -13.94 -6.10
CA VAL A 62 1.47 -14.03 -6.16
C VAL A 62 2.09 -13.98 -4.78
N LEU A 63 1.90 -12.90 -4.01
CA LEU A 63 2.55 -12.72 -2.72
C LEU A 63 2.11 -13.77 -1.69
N VAL A 64 0.82 -14.09 -1.61
CA VAL A 64 0.30 -15.09 -0.66
C VAL A 64 0.88 -16.50 -0.97
N PRO A 65 0.81 -17.03 -2.21
CA PRO A 65 1.44 -18.31 -2.53
C PRO A 65 2.96 -18.32 -2.33
N VAL A 66 3.66 -17.24 -2.71
CA VAL A 66 5.11 -17.11 -2.50
C VAL A 66 5.44 -17.10 -1.01
N ALA A 67 4.69 -16.34 -0.21
CA ALA A 67 4.85 -16.31 1.23
C ALA A 67 4.64 -17.71 1.83
N GLN A 68 3.62 -18.46 1.39
CA GLN A 68 3.39 -19.84 1.84
C GLN A 68 4.53 -20.79 1.43
N ARG A 69 5.12 -20.60 0.25
CA ARG A 69 6.23 -21.42 -0.26
C ARG A 69 7.57 -21.14 0.43
N LEU A 70 7.80 -19.90 0.85
CA LEU A 70 9.02 -19.46 1.55
C LEU A 70 8.98 -19.67 3.08
N ARG A 71 7.97 -20.40 3.59
CA ARG A 71 7.81 -20.71 5.02
C ARG A 71 8.82 -21.74 5.54
N GLY A 72 9.02 -21.72 6.86
CA GLY A 72 9.86 -22.68 7.57
C GLY A 72 11.29 -22.17 7.77
N ASP A 73 11.41 -20.99 8.39
CA ASP A 73 12.67 -20.28 8.68
C ASP A 73 13.47 -19.76 7.45
N LEU A 74 13.00 -20.01 6.23
CA LEU A 74 13.63 -19.53 5.00
C LEU A 74 13.32 -18.06 4.66
N GLY A 75 12.15 -17.54 5.02
CA GLY A 75 11.70 -16.20 4.63
C GLY A 75 10.78 -15.47 5.62
N ASP A 76 10.53 -16.05 6.79
CA ASP A 76 9.52 -15.56 7.74
C ASP A 76 9.78 -14.11 8.21
N PHE A 77 11.04 -13.71 8.36
CA PHE A 77 11.42 -12.32 8.68
C PHE A 77 10.97 -11.34 7.59
N PHE A 78 11.31 -11.61 6.33
CA PHE A 78 10.97 -10.74 5.20
C PHE A 78 9.45 -10.66 4.98
N VAL A 79 8.75 -11.79 5.10
CA VAL A 79 7.29 -11.83 5.04
C VAL A 79 6.66 -10.97 6.15
N GLY A 80 7.16 -11.10 7.38
CA GLY A 80 6.72 -10.27 8.51
C GLY A 80 6.97 -8.78 8.29
N CYS A 81 8.14 -8.41 7.76
CA CYS A 81 8.43 -7.03 7.37
C CYS A 81 7.39 -6.51 6.36
N ILE A 82 7.10 -7.26 5.30
CA ILE A 82 6.14 -6.84 4.27
C ILE A 82 4.75 -6.56 4.88
N PHE A 83 4.32 -7.29 5.90
CA PHE A 83 3.05 -7.01 6.58
C PHE A 83 3.02 -5.69 7.34
N MET A 84 4.17 -5.12 7.73
CA MET A 84 4.21 -3.78 8.31
C MET A 84 3.66 -2.71 7.36
N ALA A 85 3.65 -2.97 6.04
CA ALA A 85 3.06 -2.06 5.07
C ALA A 85 1.58 -1.74 5.35
N GLU A 86 0.86 -2.67 5.98
CA GLU A 86 -0.56 -2.49 6.34
C GLU A 86 -0.78 -1.44 7.43
N LEU A 87 0.24 -1.10 8.22
CA LEU A 87 0.11 -0.07 9.27
C LEU A 87 -0.25 1.30 8.69
N SER A 88 0.16 1.60 7.46
CA SER A 88 -0.17 2.86 6.78
C SER A 88 -1.60 2.90 6.19
N THR A 89 -2.21 1.74 5.94
CA THR A 89 -3.55 1.58 5.33
C THR A 89 -4.66 2.32 6.10
N PRO A 90 -4.77 2.27 7.44
CA PRO A 90 -5.80 3.02 8.17
C PRO A 90 -5.69 4.53 7.97
N PHE A 91 -4.49 5.11 7.91
CA PHE A 91 -4.30 6.55 7.72
C PHE A 91 -4.64 6.99 6.31
N VAL A 92 -4.26 6.19 5.30
CA VAL A 92 -4.66 6.43 3.90
C VAL A 92 -6.19 6.38 3.76
N SER A 93 -6.83 5.39 4.39
CA SER A 93 -8.28 5.19 4.34
C SER A 93 -9.03 6.30 5.06
N LEU A 94 -8.60 6.69 6.26
CA LEU A 94 -9.16 7.82 7.00
C LEU A 94 -9.05 9.12 6.19
N GLY A 95 -7.92 9.33 5.52
CA GLY A 95 -7.74 10.47 4.62
C GLY A 95 -8.76 10.51 3.48
N ARG A 96 -9.15 9.35 2.92
CA ARG A 96 -10.22 9.25 1.91
C ARG A 96 -11.59 9.57 2.50
N VAL A 97 -11.92 9.03 3.66
CA VAL A 97 -13.19 9.29 4.36
C VAL A 97 -13.35 10.78 4.67
N LEU A 98 -12.33 11.43 5.20
CA LEU A 98 -12.37 12.87 5.52
C LEU A 98 -12.57 13.74 4.27
N ILE A 99 -12.08 13.32 3.11
CA ILE A 99 -12.32 14.02 1.83
C ILE A 99 -13.78 13.84 1.40
N GLN A 100 -14.34 12.62 1.52
CA GLN A 100 -15.74 12.37 1.21
C GLN A 100 -16.68 13.17 2.12
N LEU A 101 -16.32 13.36 3.39
CA LEU A 101 -17.04 14.19 4.35
C LEU A 101 -16.75 15.70 4.20
N LYS A 102 -15.94 16.12 3.20
CA LYS A 102 -15.52 17.52 2.98
C LYS A 102 -14.81 18.17 4.20
N GLN A 103 -14.21 17.38 5.08
CA GLN A 103 -13.54 17.82 6.30
C GLN A 103 -12.04 18.14 6.11
N GLN A 104 -11.63 18.52 4.90
CA GLN A 104 -10.22 18.77 4.57
C GLN A 104 -9.62 19.98 5.29
N HIS A 105 -10.45 20.89 5.81
CA HIS A 105 -10.02 22.07 6.56
C HIS A 105 -9.68 21.77 8.03
N THR A 106 -10.06 20.59 8.53
CA THR A 106 -9.89 20.22 9.94
C THR A 106 -8.44 19.94 10.31
N LEU A 107 -8.09 20.15 11.59
CA LEU A 107 -6.80 19.75 12.14
C LEU A 107 -6.59 18.23 12.00
N LEU A 108 -7.66 17.45 12.18
CA LEU A 108 -7.66 15.99 12.01
C LEU A 108 -7.15 15.58 10.63
N TYR A 109 -7.62 16.24 9.56
CA TYR A 109 -7.15 15.95 8.20
C TYR A 109 -5.65 16.27 8.02
N LYS A 110 -5.17 17.37 8.60
CA LYS A 110 -3.74 17.74 8.54
C LYS A 110 -2.86 16.75 9.31
N VAL A 111 -3.24 16.40 10.54
CA VAL A 111 -2.54 15.43 11.38
C VAL A 111 -2.54 14.05 10.70
N ASN A 112 -3.70 13.60 10.20
CA ASN A 112 -3.77 12.34 9.45
C ASN A 112 -2.91 12.37 8.19
N GLY A 113 -2.79 13.51 7.51
CA GLY A 113 -1.89 13.68 6.38
C GLY A 113 -0.42 13.45 6.75
N ILE A 114 0.04 14.02 7.87
CA ILE A 114 1.41 13.80 8.40
C ILE A 114 1.59 12.33 8.79
N LEU A 115 0.65 11.75 9.54
CA LEU A 115 0.70 10.33 9.92
C LEU A 115 0.74 9.41 8.69
N THR A 116 -0.04 9.72 7.66
CA THR A 116 -0.04 8.98 6.39
C THR A 116 1.34 9.03 5.75
N LEU A 117 1.96 10.21 5.61
CA LEU A 117 3.28 10.36 4.99
C LEU A 117 4.37 9.63 5.79
N THR A 118 4.39 9.83 7.11
CA THR A 118 5.40 9.23 7.99
C THR A 118 5.31 7.71 7.99
N THR A 119 4.11 7.15 8.18
CA THR A 119 3.91 5.70 8.20
C THR A 119 4.12 5.06 6.83
N PHE A 120 3.75 5.72 5.74
CA PHE A 120 4.01 5.22 4.40
C PHE A 120 5.52 5.19 4.11
N LEU A 121 6.25 6.25 4.48
CA LEU A 121 7.71 6.29 4.32
C LEU A 121 8.40 5.21 5.16
N SER A 122 8.10 5.12 6.45
CA SER A 122 8.79 4.20 7.36
C SER A 122 8.42 2.73 7.10
N CYS A 123 7.13 2.43 6.99
CA CYS A 123 6.63 1.06 6.94
C CYS A 123 6.57 0.47 5.52
N ARG A 124 6.69 1.29 4.47
CA ARG A 124 6.67 0.79 3.08
C ARG A 124 7.94 1.07 2.30
N ILE A 125 8.53 2.26 2.41
CA ILE A 125 9.71 2.62 1.61
C ILE A 125 11.00 2.22 2.33
N LEU A 126 11.21 2.72 3.55
CA LEU A 126 12.42 2.45 4.34
C LEU A 126 12.52 0.99 4.82
N LEU A 127 11.41 0.27 4.79
CA LEU A 127 11.35 -1.16 5.07
C LEU A 127 12.27 -1.97 4.13
N PHE A 128 12.35 -1.63 2.83
CA PHE A 128 13.19 -2.36 1.89
C PHE A 128 14.69 -2.18 2.17
N PRO A 129 15.23 -0.95 2.31
CA PRO A 129 16.60 -0.76 2.80
C PRO A 129 16.87 -1.45 4.13
N PHE A 130 15.91 -1.41 5.07
CA PHE A 130 16.04 -2.08 6.36
C PHE A 130 16.16 -3.61 6.21
N MET A 131 15.36 -4.23 5.34
CA MET A 131 15.46 -5.66 5.03
C MET A 131 16.84 -6.02 4.47
N TYR A 132 17.40 -5.21 3.55
CA TYR A 132 18.73 -5.42 3.00
C TYR A 132 19.83 -5.22 4.05
N TRP A 133 19.68 -4.21 4.91
CA TRP A 133 20.61 -3.93 5.99
C TRP A 133 20.64 -5.08 7.01
N SER A 134 19.47 -5.55 7.45
CA SER A 134 19.35 -6.65 8.41
C SER A 134 19.97 -7.94 7.86
N TYR A 135 19.73 -8.25 6.58
CA TYR A 135 20.40 -9.35 5.89
C TYR A 135 21.92 -9.17 5.82
N GLY A 136 22.38 -7.96 5.46
CA GLY A 136 23.80 -7.63 5.40
C GLY A 136 24.50 -7.84 6.74
N GLN A 137 23.90 -7.39 7.84
CA GLN A 137 24.45 -7.58 9.18
C GLN A 137 24.55 -9.05 9.58
N GLN A 138 23.56 -9.88 9.22
CA GLN A 138 23.62 -11.32 9.49
C GLN A 138 24.74 -12.02 8.70
N GLN A 139 25.06 -11.52 7.50
CA GLN A 139 26.08 -12.10 6.62
C GLN A 139 27.44 -11.40 6.71
N GLY A 140 27.60 -10.39 7.57
CA GLY A 140 28.81 -9.57 7.66
C GLY A 140 29.11 -8.74 6.41
N LEU A 141 28.09 -8.38 5.63
CA LEU A 141 28.19 -7.61 4.39
C LEU A 141 27.76 -6.16 4.58
N SER A 142 28.40 -5.25 3.86
CA SER A 142 27.92 -3.86 3.76
C SER A 142 26.64 -3.77 2.92
N LEU A 143 25.78 -2.79 3.22
CA LEU A 143 24.46 -2.63 2.56
C LEU A 143 24.54 -2.57 1.03
N LEU A 144 25.58 -1.93 0.49
CA LEU A 144 25.81 -1.80 -0.95
C LEU A 144 26.23 -3.11 -1.63
N GLN A 145 26.79 -4.05 -0.87
CA GLN A 145 27.22 -5.36 -1.40
C GLN A 145 26.08 -6.38 -1.40
N VAL A 146 25.04 -6.16 -0.59
CA VAL A 146 23.91 -7.08 -0.46
C VAL A 146 23.19 -7.36 -1.79
N PRO A 147 22.86 -6.35 -2.64
CA PRO A 147 22.22 -6.62 -3.93
C PRO A 147 23.04 -7.53 -4.85
N SER A 148 24.36 -7.43 -4.81
CA SER A 148 25.26 -8.25 -5.66
C SER A 148 25.44 -9.68 -5.13
N ARG A 149 25.09 -9.94 -3.87
CA ARG A 149 25.25 -11.25 -3.21
C ARG A 149 23.93 -12.03 -3.14
N ILE A 150 22.79 -11.35 -3.10
CA ILE A 150 21.48 -11.98 -3.15
C ILE A 150 21.18 -12.42 -4.60
N PRO A 151 20.50 -13.56 -4.81
CA PRO A 151 20.07 -13.97 -6.15
C PRO A 151 19.28 -12.88 -6.89
N PHE A 152 19.54 -12.74 -8.19
CA PHE A 152 18.96 -11.69 -9.03
C PHE A 152 17.43 -11.63 -8.95
N TYR A 153 16.75 -12.79 -8.91
CA TYR A 153 15.29 -12.86 -8.83
C TYR A 153 14.72 -12.21 -7.56
N CYS A 154 15.43 -12.23 -6.43
CA CYS A 154 14.99 -11.56 -5.21
C CYS A 154 15.06 -10.04 -5.34
N ASN A 155 16.12 -9.51 -5.97
CA ASN A 155 16.22 -8.07 -6.24
C ASN A 155 15.13 -7.61 -7.19
N VAL A 156 14.85 -8.40 -8.23
CA VAL A 156 13.76 -8.13 -9.16
C VAL A 156 12.41 -8.15 -8.44
N ALA A 157 12.14 -9.17 -7.62
CA ALA A 157 10.92 -9.25 -6.82
C ALA A 157 10.76 -8.03 -5.89
N ASN A 158 11.81 -7.66 -5.15
CA ASN A 158 11.80 -6.48 -4.29
C ASN A 158 11.58 -5.18 -5.08
N GLY A 159 12.20 -5.07 -6.27
CA GLY A 159 11.97 -3.97 -7.20
C GLY A 159 10.51 -3.84 -7.62
N PHE A 160 9.87 -4.95 -7.99
CA PHE A 160 8.45 -4.98 -8.32
C PHE A 160 7.55 -4.62 -7.13
N LEU A 161 7.94 -4.98 -5.91
CA LEU A 161 7.17 -4.66 -4.71
C LEU A 161 7.31 -3.19 -4.30
N ILE A 162 8.50 -2.59 -4.41
CA ILE A 162 8.73 -1.20 -3.99
C ILE A 162 8.29 -0.18 -5.04
N ALA A 163 8.33 -0.52 -6.33
CA ALA A 163 7.96 0.39 -7.43
C ALA A 163 6.57 1.05 -7.27
N PRO A 164 5.46 0.30 -7.04
CA PRO A 164 4.16 0.91 -6.81
C PRO A 164 4.13 1.77 -5.52
N GLN A 165 4.90 1.39 -4.49
CA GLN A 165 4.98 2.15 -3.24
C GLN A 165 5.63 3.52 -3.47
N ILE A 166 6.75 3.57 -4.20
CA ILE A 166 7.42 4.85 -4.56
C ILE A 166 6.48 5.74 -5.39
N TYR A 167 5.78 5.14 -6.35
CA TYR A 167 4.81 5.86 -7.17
C TYR A 167 3.70 6.49 -6.31
N TRP A 168 3.09 5.72 -5.42
CA TRP A 168 2.06 6.22 -4.51
C TRP A 168 2.57 7.26 -3.52
N PHE A 169 3.75 7.04 -2.95
CA PHE A 169 4.37 8.01 -2.06
C PHE A 169 4.60 9.34 -2.77
N SER A 170 5.07 9.31 -4.02
CA SER A 170 5.23 10.51 -4.84
C SER A 170 3.90 11.25 -5.07
N LEU A 171 2.79 10.52 -5.27
CA LEU A 171 1.46 11.12 -5.37
C LEU A 171 0.98 11.72 -4.05
N LEU A 172 1.25 11.07 -2.92
CA LEU A 172 0.94 11.57 -1.59
C LEU A 172 1.72 12.85 -1.28
N CYS A 173 3.01 12.88 -1.58
CA CYS A 173 3.84 14.08 -1.45
C CYS A 173 3.32 15.23 -2.32
N LYS A 174 3.01 14.98 -3.61
CA LYS A 174 2.40 15.98 -4.51
C LYS A 174 1.04 16.51 -4.02
N LYS A 175 0.29 15.69 -3.27
CA LYS A 175 -0.98 16.12 -2.68
C LYS A 175 -0.74 16.94 -1.41
N ALA A 176 0.25 16.57 -0.60
CA ALA A 176 0.63 17.30 0.59
C ALA A 176 1.20 18.67 0.25
N THR A 177 2.10 18.78 -0.73
CA THR A 177 2.65 20.08 -1.18
C THR A 177 1.54 21.04 -1.58
N ARG A 178 0.60 20.60 -2.44
CA ARG A 178 -0.57 21.41 -2.83
C ARG A 178 -1.43 21.86 -1.64
N LEU A 179 -1.57 21.03 -0.61
CA LEU A 179 -2.28 21.41 0.60
C LEU A 179 -1.52 22.49 1.38
N PHE A 180 -0.20 22.34 1.52
CA PHE A 180 0.64 23.33 2.20
C PHE A 180 0.79 24.64 1.42
N ASP A 181 0.86 24.60 0.09
CA ASP A 181 0.91 25.77 -0.79
C ASP A 181 -0.41 26.54 -0.85
N SER A 182 -1.53 25.91 -0.47
CA SER A 182 -2.83 26.57 -0.35
C SER A 182 -3.06 27.27 1.00
N LEU A 183 -2.20 26.99 2.00
CA LEU A 183 -2.23 27.62 3.33
C LEU A 183 -1.59 29.03 3.43
N PRO A 184 -0.64 29.50 2.59
CA PRO A 184 -0.05 30.83 2.72
C PRO A 184 -0.95 31.94 2.16
N ALA A 185 -1.96 31.63 1.34
CA ALA A 185 -2.78 32.63 0.64
C ALA A 185 -3.95 33.20 1.47
N LYS A 186 -4.04 32.90 2.78
CA LYS A 186 -5.11 33.43 3.67
C LYS A 186 -4.56 34.08 4.95
N LYS A 187 -3.39 34.70 4.84
CA LYS A 187 -2.93 35.76 5.75
C LYS A 187 -2.55 36.91 4.84
N ASP A 188 -3.53 37.76 4.52
CA ASP A 188 -3.41 39.16 4.13
C ASP A 188 -4.79 39.60 3.64
N GLY A 189 -5.50 40.34 4.50
CA GLY A 189 -6.88 40.78 4.33
C GLY A 189 -7.49 41.14 5.67
#